data_AF-A0A835IXJ1-F1
#
_entry.id   AF-A0A835IXJ1-F1
#
_cell.length_a   1.000
_cell.length_b   1.000
_cell.length_c   1.000
_cell.angle_alpha   90.00
_cell.angle_beta   90.00
_cell.angle_gamma   90.00
#
_symmetry.space_group_name_H-M   'P 1'
#
loop_
_entity.id
_entity.type
_entity.pdbx_description
1 polymer ?
#
loop_
_entity_poly.entity_id
_entity_poly.type
_entity_poly.pdbx_seq_one_letter_code
_entity_poly.pdbx_strand_id
1 'polypeptide(L)'
;MTPCSRVIFLGDLNYRISLSEETTRSLVENKEWDTLLENDQLRVELMEGKVFEGWHEGAIKFSPTYKYYPNLDVYYGCDKSKKGEKRRAPAWCDRIIWFGKGLEQKEYNRGESMLSDHRPVWAIFTAEVENVSRNSKEFKSCFLSDRFERRPNFFELFSSDEFISKARSSFRIKGSLARSF
;
A
#
# COMPACT_ATOMS: atom_id res chain seq x y z
N MET A 1 -17.03 -0.23 -23.74
CA MET A 1 -16.51 0.22 -22.43
C MET A 1 -15.45 -0.78 -22.02
N THR A 2 -14.18 -0.37 -21.95
CA THR A 2 -13.09 -1.25 -21.54
C THR A 2 -13.23 -1.59 -20.05
N PRO A 3 -12.98 -2.83 -19.62
CA PRO A 3 -13.02 -3.19 -18.19
C PRO A 3 -12.09 -2.27 -17.40
N CYS A 4 -12.59 -1.74 -16.28
CA CYS A 4 -11.83 -0.87 -15.39
C CYS A 4 -10.72 -1.68 -14.72
N SER A 5 -9.55 -1.75 -15.36
CA SER A 5 -8.35 -2.33 -14.76
C SER A 5 -7.85 -1.39 -13.66
N ARG A 6 -8.24 -1.69 -12.42
CA ARG A 6 -7.71 -1.06 -11.20
C ARG A 6 -6.49 -1.89 -10.77
N VAL A 7 -5.32 -1.28 -10.77
CA VAL A 7 -4.06 -1.98 -10.46
C VAL A 7 -3.38 -1.27 -9.29
N ILE A 8 -2.99 -2.04 -8.29
CA ILE A 8 -2.08 -1.59 -7.23
C ILE A 8 -0.79 -2.39 -7.41
N PHE A 9 0.33 -1.70 -7.51
CA PHE A 9 1.66 -2.27 -7.64
C PHE A 9 2.50 -1.85 -6.44
N LEU A 10 3.09 -2.83 -5.76
CA LEU A 10 3.80 -2.60 -4.50
C LEU A 10 5.00 -3.53 -4.35
N GLY A 11 6.02 -3.04 -3.66
CA GLY A 11 7.22 -3.81 -3.32
C GLY A 11 8.46 -2.94 -3.19
N ASP A 12 9.62 -3.59 -3.09
CA ASP A 12 10.93 -2.95 -3.21
C ASP A 12 11.22 -2.69 -4.69
N LEU A 13 10.97 -1.46 -5.14
CA LEU A 13 11.25 -1.00 -6.50
C LEU A 13 12.72 -0.56 -6.67
N ASN A 14 13.46 -0.46 -5.57
CA ASN A 14 14.89 -0.15 -5.49
C ASN A 14 15.35 1.17 -6.10
N TYR A 15 14.44 2.10 -6.38
CA TYR A 15 14.78 3.46 -6.79
C TYR A 15 15.50 4.20 -5.66
N ARG A 16 16.46 5.03 -6.03
CA ARG A 16 17.34 5.76 -5.10
C ARG A 16 17.15 7.27 -5.25
N ILE A 17 17.74 8.01 -4.32
CA ILE A 17 17.80 9.46 -4.35
C ILE A 17 19.07 9.86 -5.13
N SER A 18 18.93 10.73 -6.13
CA SER A 18 20.01 11.16 -7.02
C SER A 18 20.88 12.26 -6.41
N LEU A 19 21.24 12.10 -5.13
CA LEU A 19 22.11 13.02 -4.38
C LEU A 19 23.32 12.27 -3.81
N SER A 20 24.34 13.01 -3.38
CA SER A 20 25.48 12.42 -2.68
C SER A 20 25.04 11.85 -1.32
N GLU A 21 25.70 10.79 -0.85
CA GLU A 21 25.35 10.17 0.44
C GLU A 21 25.42 11.15 1.62
N GLU A 22 26.38 12.06 1.60
CA GLU A 22 26.53 13.10 2.62
C GLU A 22 25.36 14.08 2.60
N THR A 23 25.00 14.58 1.42
CA THR A 23 23.87 15.50 1.23
C THR A 23 22.55 14.82 1.62
N THR A 24 22.30 13.60 1.12
CA THR A 24 21.10 12.84 1.46
C THR A 24 20.97 12.66 2.96
N ARG A 25 22.05 12.28 3.65
CA ARG A 25 22.02 12.08 5.09
C ARG A 25 21.73 13.38 5.85
N SER A 26 22.37 14.48 5.47
CA SER A 26 22.11 15.80 6.08
C SER A 26 20.65 16.21 5.96
N LEU A 27 20.05 16.04 4.78
CA LEU A 27 18.63 16.35 4.55
C LEU A 27 17.71 15.44 5.37
N VAL A 28 18.07 14.16 5.51
CA VAL A 28 17.31 13.21 6.34
C VAL A 28 17.37 13.57 7.82
N GLU A 29 18.52 14.01 8.32
CA GLU A 29 18.70 14.49 9.69
C GLU A 29 17.86 15.74 9.96
N ASN A 30 17.78 16.65 8.98
CA ASN A 30 16.95 17.86 9.04
C ASN A 30 15.45 17.60 8.76
N LYS A 31 15.07 16.38 8.38
CA LYS A 31 13.71 16.00 7.96
C LYS A 31 13.18 16.78 6.76
N GLU A 32 14.06 17.16 5.85
CA GLU A 32 13.73 17.87 4.61
C GLU A 32 13.27 16.89 3.52
N TRP A 33 12.07 16.31 3.71
CA TRP A 33 11.53 15.28 2.82
C TRP A 33 11.25 15.80 1.42
N ASP A 34 10.76 17.03 1.29
CA ASP A 34 10.39 17.61 -0.01
C ASP A 34 11.61 17.72 -0.93
N THR A 35 12.73 18.27 -0.44
CA THR A 35 14.00 18.36 -1.17
C THR A 35 14.54 16.99 -1.58
N LEU A 36 14.40 15.99 -0.71
CA LEU A 36 14.81 14.61 -1.01
C LEU A 36 13.93 13.98 -2.09
N LEU A 37 12.61 14.21 -2.03
CA LEU A 37 11.64 13.69 -2.99
C LEU A 37 11.76 14.33 -4.37
N GLU A 38 12.17 15.60 -4.46
CA GLU A 38 12.51 16.25 -5.74
C GLU A 38 13.65 15.52 -6.49
N ASN A 39 14.50 14.80 -5.76
CA ASN A 39 15.62 14.04 -6.30
C ASN A 39 15.38 12.52 -6.30
N ASP A 40 14.17 12.07 -5.96
CA ASP A 40 13.79 10.66 -5.97
C ASP A 40 13.59 10.15 -7.41
N GLN A 41 14.31 9.10 -7.79
CA GLN A 41 14.29 8.58 -9.17
C GLN A 41 12.90 8.11 -9.62
N LEU A 42 12.14 7.43 -8.75
CA LEU A 42 10.79 6.98 -9.11
C LEU A 42 9.85 8.16 -9.32
N ARG A 43 9.91 9.17 -8.44
CA ARG A 43 9.07 10.36 -8.56
C ARG A 43 9.35 11.11 -9.86
N VAL A 44 10.63 11.24 -10.25
CA VAL A 44 11.01 11.81 -11.54
C VAL A 44 10.43 10.99 -12.70
N GLU A 45 10.54 9.67 -12.67
CA GLU A 45 9.97 8.81 -13.72
C GLU A 45 8.44 8.87 -13.82
N LEU A 46 7.74 8.97 -12.68
CA LEU A 46 6.29 9.18 -12.62
C LEU A 46 5.90 10.54 -13.20
N MET A 47 6.66 11.59 -12.89
CA MET A 47 6.41 12.95 -13.40
C MET A 47 6.70 13.09 -14.89
N GLU A 48 7.76 12.47 -15.38
CA GLU A 48 8.13 12.48 -16.80
C GLU A 48 7.25 11.56 -17.66
N GLY A 49 6.48 10.66 -17.03
CA GLY A 49 5.55 9.76 -17.72
C GLY A 49 6.23 8.75 -18.64
N LYS A 50 7.49 8.37 -18.37
CA LYS A 50 8.25 7.46 -19.25
C LYS A 50 7.81 6.00 -19.12
N VAL A 51 7.97 5.43 -17.92
CA VAL A 51 7.69 4.01 -17.63
C VAL A 51 6.31 3.84 -16.98
N PHE A 52 5.92 4.81 -16.17
CA PHE A 52 4.73 4.76 -15.33
C PHE A 52 3.69 5.82 -15.73
N GLU A 53 3.45 6.00 -17.04
CA GLU A 53 2.44 6.93 -17.53
C GLU A 53 1.05 6.60 -16.96
N GLY A 54 0.37 7.60 -16.36
CA GLY A 54 -0.96 7.45 -15.77
C GLY A 54 -0.98 6.71 -14.42
N TRP A 55 0.18 6.31 -13.89
CA TRP A 55 0.29 5.81 -12.53
C TRP A 55 0.36 6.97 -11.54
N HIS A 56 -0.07 6.69 -10.31
CA HIS A 56 -0.14 7.65 -9.23
C HIS A 56 0.57 7.09 -8.01
N GLU A 57 1.15 7.99 -7.22
CA GLU A 57 1.71 7.70 -5.91
C GLU A 57 1.22 8.74 -4.90
N GLY A 58 1.04 8.32 -3.64
CA GLY A 58 0.63 9.20 -2.55
C GLY A 58 1.72 10.16 -2.15
N ALA A 59 1.32 11.23 -1.47
CA ALA A 59 2.27 12.11 -0.82
C ALA A 59 3.04 11.35 0.28
N ILE A 60 4.32 11.11 0.06
CA ILE A 60 5.22 10.54 1.05
C ILE A 60 5.50 11.59 2.12
N LYS A 61 5.11 11.30 3.36
CA LYS A 61 5.32 12.17 4.54
C LYS A 61 6.14 11.49 5.65
N PHE A 62 6.79 10.39 5.31
CA PHE A 62 7.54 9.55 6.21
C PHE A 62 8.99 9.43 5.76
N SER A 63 9.88 9.14 6.70
CA SER A 63 11.32 9.04 6.46
C SER A 63 11.68 7.84 5.56
N PRO A 64 12.81 7.90 4.83
CA PRO A 64 13.30 6.81 4.00
C PRO A 64 13.23 5.44 4.68
N THR A 65 12.86 4.40 3.92
CA THR A 65 12.60 3.06 4.46
C THR A 65 13.85 2.18 4.47
N TYR A 66 14.89 2.56 3.74
CA TYR A 66 16.14 1.84 3.57
C TYR A 66 17.33 2.80 3.74
N LYS A 67 18.52 2.41 4.20
CA LYS A 67 18.92 1.13 4.81
C LYS A 67 19.16 1.35 6.30
N TYR A 68 18.57 0.51 7.14
CA TYR A 68 18.76 0.52 8.59
C TYR A 68 19.74 -0.55 9.06
N TYR A 69 20.31 -0.37 10.24
CA TYR A 69 20.85 -1.51 10.98
C TYR A 69 19.68 -2.37 11.50
N PRO A 70 19.70 -3.70 11.34
CA PRO A 70 18.67 -4.56 11.92
C PRO A 70 18.52 -4.34 13.43
N ASN A 71 17.28 -4.32 13.91
CA ASN A 71 16.89 -4.08 15.30
C ASN A 71 17.24 -2.70 15.87
N LEU A 72 17.67 -1.75 15.04
CA LEU A 72 18.02 -0.39 15.46
C LEU A 72 17.28 0.64 14.60
N ASP A 73 16.93 1.78 15.22
CA ASP A 73 16.39 2.94 14.49
C ASP A 73 17.48 3.91 14.05
N VAL A 74 18.48 3.36 13.37
CA VAL A 74 19.64 4.11 12.90
C VAL A 74 19.98 3.67 11.48
N TYR A 75 20.16 4.64 10.59
CA TYR A 75 20.56 4.37 9.21
C TYR A 75 21.98 3.79 9.14
N TYR A 76 22.15 2.79 8.29
CA TYR A 76 23.42 2.13 8.04
C TYR A 76 24.51 3.14 7.62
N GLY A 77 25.71 3.01 8.19
CA GLY A 77 26.85 3.87 7.86
C GLY A 77 26.82 5.27 8.47
N CYS A 78 26.06 5.48 9.56
CA CYS A 78 26.13 6.69 10.38
C CYS A 78 27.42 6.75 11.24
N ASP A 79 28.00 5.59 11.58
CA ASP A 79 29.14 5.49 12.47
C ASP A 79 30.46 5.73 11.72
N LYS A 80 30.96 6.98 11.81
CA LYS A 80 32.23 7.39 11.21
C LYS A 80 33.45 6.71 11.86
N SER A 81 33.29 6.08 13.02
CA SER A 81 34.40 5.39 13.71
C SER A 81 34.74 4.04 13.06
N LYS A 82 33.78 3.43 12.34
CA LYS A 82 33.97 2.15 11.65
C LYS A 82 34.61 2.33 10.28
N LYS A 83 35.94 2.39 10.26
CA LYS A 83 36.73 2.40 9.02
C LYS A 83 36.42 1.15 8.18
N GLY A 84 35.95 1.35 6.94
CA GLY A 84 35.73 0.29 5.96
C GLY A 84 34.27 -0.14 5.74
N GLU A 85 33.31 0.36 6.52
CA GLU A 85 31.89 0.10 6.23
C GLU A 85 31.40 0.88 5.01
N LYS A 86 30.84 0.19 4.01
CA LYS A 86 30.21 0.80 2.84
C LYS A 86 28.97 1.59 3.26
N ARG A 87 29.08 2.92 3.29
CA ARG A 87 27.95 3.81 3.58
C ARG A 87 26.90 3.70 2.47
N ARG A 88 25.64 3.49 2.87
CA ARG A 88 24.49 3.47 1.95
C ARG A 88 23.66 4.70 2.25
N ALA A 89 23.39 5.49 1.22
CA ALA A 89 22.48 6.63 1.34
C ALA A 89 21.06 6.12 1.66
N PRO A 90 20.35 6.78 2.59
CA PRO A 90 18.93 6.50 2.81
C PRO A 90 18.11 6.66 1.52
N ALA A 91 17.08 5.83 1.32
CA ALA A 91 16.18 5.88 0.16
C ALA A 91 14.79 5.30 0.45
N TRP A 92 13.79 5.70 -0.34
CA TRP A 92 12.47 5.08 -0.40
C TRP A 92 12.45 3.99 -1.47
N CYS A 93 12.99 2.83 -1.11
CA CYS A 93 13.01 1.66 -2.00
C CYS A 93 11.64 0.97 -2.07
N ASP A 94 10.92 0.97 -0.94
CA ASP A 94 9.62 0.30 -0.76
C ASP A 94 8.48 1.25 -1.13
N ARG A 95 7.72 0.94 -2.18
CA ARG A 95 6.75 1.87 -2.79
C ARG A 95 5.42 1.20 -3.07
N ILE A 96 4.36 2.00 -3.06
CA ILE A 96 3.00 1.60 -3.42
C ILE A 96 2.47 2.62 -4.43
N ILE A 97 2.32 2.18 -5.68
CA ILE A 97 1.79 2.99 -6.78
C ILE A 97 0.51 2.34 -7.32
N TRP A 98 -0.36 3.13 -7.93
CA TRP A 98 -1.62 2.61 -8.48
C TRP A 98 -1.98 3.22 -9.83
N PHE A 99 -2.76 2.47 -10.59
CA PHE A 99 -3.29 2.86 -11.89
C PHE A 99 -4.78 2.55 -11.99
N GLY A 100 -5.50 3.38 -12.74
CA GLY A 100 -6.90 3.21 -13.04
C GLY A 100 -7.82 4.11 -12.22
N LYS A 101 -9.07 4.24 -12.70
CA LYS A 101 -10.10 5.10 -12.10
C LYS A 101 -10.81 4.39 -10.95
N GLY A 102 -11.35 5.18 -10.02
CA GLY A 102 -12.11 4.66 -8.88
C GLY A 102 -11.24 3.98 -7.82
N LEU A 103 -9.93 4.25 -7.80
CA LEU A 103 -9.04 4.01 -6.67
C LEU A 103 -8.67 5.36 -6.06
N GLU A 104 -8.90 5.53 -4.77
CA GLU A 104 -8.50 6.71 -4.03
C GLU A 104 -7.67 6.28 -2.81
N GLN A 105 -6.42 6.73 -2.75
CA GLN A 105 -5.54 6.46 -1.62
C GLN A 105 -5.88 7.40 -0.46
N LYS A 106 -6.26 6.83 0.69
CA LYS A 106 -6.60 7.57 1.90
C LYS A 106 -5.41 7.77 2.81
N GLU A 107 -4.59 6.73 2.94
CA GLU A 107 -3.41 6.74 3.80
C GLU A 107 -2.23 6.12 3.08
N TYR A 108 -1.04 6.65 3.35
CA TYR A 108 0.24 6.14 2.86
C TYR A 108 1.32 6.42 3.90
N ASN A 109 1.84 5.37 4.52
CA ASN A 109 2.80 5.52 5.61
C ASN A 109 3.73 4.32 5.71
N ARG A 110 4.75 4.45 6.54
CA ARG A 110 5.60 3.34 6.97
C ARG A 110 5.19 2.81 8.34
N GLY A 111 5.62 1.60 8.65
CA GLY A 111 5.59 1.04 10.01
C GLY A 111 7.00 1.04 10.62
N GLU A 112 7.06 0.95 11.95
CA GLU A 112 8.31 1.05 12.71
C GLU A 112 8.89 -0.32 13.12
N SER A 113 8.52 -1.39 12.40
CA SER A 113 9.12 -2.70 12.62
C SER A 113 10.60 -2.68 12.26
N MET A 114 11.46 -3.12 13.19
CA MET A 114 12.92 -3.08 13.04
C MET A 114 13.53 -4.44 12.71
N LEU A 115 12.70 -5.45 12.38
CA LEU A 115 13.16 -6.82 12.11
C LEU A 115 14.04 -6.93 10.85
N SER A 116 13.93 -5.96 9.95
CA SER A 116 14.67 -5.88 8.69
C SER A 116 15.51 -4.59 8.63
N ASP A 117 16.44 -4.54 7.69
CA ASP A 117 17.11 -3.31 7.27
C ASP A 117 16.20 -2.39 6.43
N HIS A 118 14.98 -2.86 6.12
CA HIS A 118 13.87 -2.06 5.59
C HIS A 118 12.78 -1.81 6.64
N ARG A 119 12.07 -0.68 6.49
CA ARG A 119 10.84 -0.39 7.22
C ARG A 119 9.63 -0.76 6.36
N PRO A 120 8.64 -1.51 6.89
CA PRO A 120 7.47 -1.90 6.12
C PRO A 120 6.68 -0.67 5.68
N VAL A 121 6.11 -0.72 4.47
CA VAL A 121 5.26 0.35 3.92
C VAL A 121 3.85 -0.18 3.72
N TRP A 122 2.87 0.66 3.99
CA TRP A 122 1.46 0.32 3.86
C TRP A 122 0.66 1.50 3.34
N ALA A 123 -0.49 1.20 2.74
CA ALA A 123 -1.42 2.20 2.25
C ALA A 123 -2.86 1.69 2.40
N ILE A 124 -3.79 2.61 2.59
CA ILE A 124 -5.24 2.33 2.63
C ILE A 124 -5.88 2.98 1.42
N PHE A 125 -6.71 2.22 0.72
CA PHE A 125 -7.44 2.67 -0.47
C PHE A 125 -8.94 2.49 -0.29
N THR A 126 -9.71 3.43 -0.83
CA THR A 126 -11.11 3.23 -1.16
C THR A 126 -11.24 2.90 -2.64
N ALA A 127 -12.00 1.85 -2.95
CA ALA A 127 -12.25 1.40 -4.31
C ALA A 127 -13.73 1.48 -4.65
N GLU A 128 -14.06 2.15 -5.75
CA GLU A 128 -15.40 2.13 -6.32
C GLU A 128 -15.66 0.76 -6.95
N VAL A 129 -16.77 0.12 -6.57
CA VAL A 129 -17.16 -1.20 -7.08
C VAL A 129 -18.47 -1.05 -7.85
N GLU A 130 -18.47 -1.52 -9.11
CA GLU A 130 -19.70 -1.60 -9.89
C GLU A 130 -20.57 -2.75 -9.38
N ASN A 131 -21.84 -2.46 -9.06
CA ASN A 131 -22.84 -3.48 -8.72
C ASN A 131 -23.26 -4.23 -9.99
N VAL A 132 -22.48 -5.21 -10.42
CA VAL A 132 -22.92 -6.12 -11.47
C VAL A 132 -23.90 -7.12 -10.86
N SER A 133 -25.14 -7.14 -11.37
CA SER A 133 -26.18 -8.07 -10.89
C SER A 133 -25.70 -9.53 -11.02
N ARG A 134 -25.92 -10.35 -9.99
CA ARG A 134 -25.50 -11.78 -9.93
C ARG A 134 -26.01 -12.68 -11.05
N ASN A 135 -26.86 -12.16 -11.96
CA ASN A 135 -27.47 -12.92 -13.05
C ASN A 135 -26.76 -12.78 -14.40
N SER A 136 -25.68 -12.00 -14.53
CA SER A 136 -24.88 -12.00 -15.76
C SER A 136 -23.82 -13.11 -15.74
N LYS A 137 -23.72 -13.87 -16.83
CA LYS A 137 -22.74 -14.95 -17.03
C LYS A 137 -21.27 -14.47 -16.95
N GLU A 138 -21.03 -13.15 -16.96
CA GLU A 138 -19.72 -12.51 -16.89
C GLU A 138 -19.09 -12.51 -15.50
N PHE A 139 -19.88 -12.58 -14.43
CA PHE A 139 -19.37 -12.48 -13.04
C PHE A 139 -18.45 -13.66 -12.65
N LYS A 140 -18.52 -14.79 -13.38
CA LYS A 140 -17.66 -15.95 -13.16
C LYS A 140 -16.26 -15.81 -13.75
N SER A 141 -16.03 -14.86 -14.66
CA SER A 141 -14.76 -14.73 -15.38
C SER A 141 -13.73 -13.80 -14.70
N CYS A 142 -14.16 -12.95 -13.76
CA CYS A 142 -13.30 -11.94 -13.15
C CYS A 142 -12.44 -12.46 -11.97
N PHE A 143 -12.66 -13.69 -11.52
CA PHE A 143 -11.82 -14.34 -10.52
C PHE A 143 -10.85 -15.30 -11.19
N LEU A 144 -9.90 -14.76 -11.98
CA LEU A 144 -8.76 -15.53 -12.47
C LEU A 144 -7.69 -15.62 -11.38
N SER A 145 -8.02 -16.37 -10.34
CA SER A 145 -7.06 -17.00 -9.46
C SER A 145 -7.81 -18.15 -8.78
N ASP A 146 -7.70 -19.34 -9.37
CA ASP A 146 -7.99 -20.62 -8.69
C ASP A 146 -7.07 -20.87 -7.48
N ARG A 147 -6.28 -19.88 -7.06
CA ARG A 147 -5.28 -19.97 -5.99
C ARG A 147 -5.79 -19.50 -4.62
N PHE A 148 -6.98 -18.89 -4.56
CA PHE A 148 -7.67 -18.62 -3.30
C PHE A 148 -8.92 -19.50 -3.23
N GLU A 149 -8.70 -20.79 -3.06
CA GLU A 149 -9.76 -21.64 -2.54
C GLU A 149 -10.21 -21.12 -1.18
N ARG A 150 -11.53 -21.03 -1.04
CA ARG A 150 -12.28 -20.51 0.09
C ARG A 150 -11.74 -21.04 1.41
N ARG A 151 -11.06 -20.20 2.19
CA ARG A 151 -11.11 -20.34 3.64
C ARG A 151 -12.42 -19.69 4.12
N PRO A 152 -13.35 -20.44 4.72
CA PRO A 152 -14.46 -19.81 5.39
C PRO A 152 -13.93 -19.04 6.60
N ASN A 153 -14.38 -17.79 6.74
CA ASN A 153 -14.29 -16.94 7.92
C ASN A 153 -12.88 -16.57 8.43
N PHE A 154 -12.31 -15.51 7.87
CA PHE A 154 -11.30 -14.68 8.57
C PHE A 154 -11.93 -13.53 9.38
N PHE A 155 -13.25 -13.32 9.27
CA PHE A 155 -13.95 -12.21 9.93
C PHE A 155 -14.29 -12.44 11.42
N GLU A 156 -13.90 -13.57 12.02
CA GLU A 156 -14.16 -13.85 13.44
C GLU A 156 -12.99 -13.54 14.38
N LEU A 157 -11.83 -13.07 13.90
CA LEU A 157 -10.67 -12.81 14.80
C LEU A 157 -10.57 -11.37 15.34
N PHE A 158 -11.46 -10.47 14.94
CA PHE A 158 -11.62 -9.15 15.56
C PHE A 158 -13.04 -8.98 16.09
N SER A 159 -13.48 -9.90 16.94
CA SER A 159 -14.66 -9.70 17.77
C SER A 159 -14.31 -10.06 19.21
N SER A 160 -13.74 -9.09 19.91
CA SER A 160 -13.84 -9.00 21.35
C SER A 160 -13.89 -7.51 21.69
N ASP A 161 -15.08 -7.12 22.12
CA ASP A 161 -15.41 -5.96 22.94
C ASP A 161 -15.11 -4.57 22.33
N GLU A 162 -16.12 -3.96 21.71
CA GLU A 162 -16.99 -2.97 22.37
C GLU A 162 -17.92 -2.31 21.31
N PHE A 163 -19.17 -2.01 21.70
CA PHE A 163 -20.21 -1.32 20.91
C PHE A 163 -20.99 -2.10 19.83
N ILE A 164 -21.89 -2.98 20.28
CA ILE A 164 -23.19 -3.18 19.61
C ILE A 164 -24.29 -2.59 20.48
N SER A 165 -24.93 -1.51 20.03
CA SER A 165 -26.35 -1.32 20.30
C SER A 165 -27.05 -0.73 19.08
N LYS A 166 -28.13 -1.42 18.69
CA LYS A 166 -29.22 -1.02 17.78
C LYS A 166 -28.90 -0.93 16.27
N ALA A 167 -29.20 -2.03 15.59
CA ALA A 167 -30.16 -2.01 14.47
C ALA A 167 -30.69 -3.43 14.23
N ARG A 168 -31.85 -3.74 14.81
CA ARG A 168 -32.70 -4.85 14.35
C ARG A 168 -33.44 -4.37 13.09
N SER A 169 -33.31 -5.08 11.99
CA SER A 169 -34.34 -5.12 10.96
C SER A 169 -34.44 -6.54 10.42
N SER A 170 -35.43 -7.26 10.94
CA SER A 170 -35.87 -8.55 10.44
C SER A 170 -36.85 -8.33 9.29
N PHE A 171 -36.53 -8.82 8.10
CA PHE A 171 -37.53 -9.07 7.05
C PHE A 171 -37.49 -10.56 6.69
N ARG A 172 -38.56 -11.26 7.06
CA ARG A 172 -38.81 -12.66 6.72
C ARG A 172 -40.04 -12.69 5.82
N ILE A 173 -39.85 -12.89 4.52
CA ILE A 173 -40.92 -13.25 3.60
C ILE A 173 -40.84 -14.75 3.37
N LYS A 174 -41.88 -15.49 3.76
CA LYS A 174 -42.19 -16.79 3.17
C LYS A 174 -43.67 -16.81 2.81
N GLY A 175 -43.90 -16.99 1.51
CA GLY A 175 -45.19 -16.95 0.87
C GLY A 175 -46.06 -18.18 1.14
N SER A 176 -47.31 -17.94 0.77
CA SER A 176 -48.45 -18.85 0.60
C SER A 176 -48.10 -20.22 0.02
N LEU A 177 -48.70 -21.25 0.61
CA LEU A 177 -49.31 -22.35 -0.13
C LEU A 177 -50.52 -22.90 0.63
N ALA A 178 -51.51 -23.28 -0.16
CA ALA A 178 -52.91 -23.40 0.17
C ALA A 178 -53.36 -24.79 0.66
N ARG A 179 -54.57 -24.79 1.21
CA ARG A 179 -55.68 -25.78 1.10
C ARG A 179 -56.06 -26.62 2.33
N SER A 180 -57.38 -26.60 2.54
CA SER A 180 -58.31 -27.67 2.99
C SER A 180 -58.19 -28.16 4.44
N PHE A 181 -59.23 -28.22 5.27
CA PHE A 181 -60.69 -28.17 5.10
C PHE A 181 -61.32 -27.20 6.11
#